data_AF-A0A357LTC4-F1
#
_entry.id   AF-A0A357LTC4-F1
#
_cell.length_a   1.000
_cell.length_b   1.000
_cell.length_c   1.000
_cell.angle_alpha   90.00
_cell.angle_beta   90.00
_cell.angle_gamma   90.00
#
_symmetry.space_group_name_H-M   'P 1'
#
loop_
_entity.id
_entity.type
_entity.pdbx_description
1 polymer ?
#
loop_
_entity_poly.entity_id
_entity_poly.type
_entity_poly.pdbx_seq_one_letter_code
_entity_poly.pdbx_strand_id
1 'polypeptide(L)'
;MTLTRNLPLVAPQSALLFIDVQNFSAHRQGAEFASLSQEACEQTYGWYFAQLESRVIPNMQVLQTACRQAGIEVIYTTIESLTLDGRDRSLDYKITGFHVAKGAWDGRVIDQIAPQGDEIVLAKTSSSVFISTNIDYVLRNLGVKQLVISGLITDQ
;
A
#
# COMPACT_ATOMS: atom_id res chain seq x y z
N MET A 1 26.07 10.65 23.61
CA MET A 1 25.06 10.55 22.53
C MET A 1 23.70 10.35 23.19
N THR A 2 22.69 11.13 22.85
CA THR A 2 21.34 10.93 23.37
C THR A 2 20.67 9.83 22.55
N LEU A 3 20.25 8.75 23.21
CA LEU A 3 19.54 7.65 22.55
C LEU A 3 18.10 8.10 22.26
N THR A 4 17.71 8.19 21.00
CA THR A 4 16.34 8.55 20.58
C THR A 4 15.91 7.79 19.34
N ARG A 5 14.61 7.50 19.23
CA ARG A 5 13.96 7.02 18.00
C ARG A 5 13.40 8.17 17.16
N ASN A 6 13.24 9.36 17.76
CA ASN A 6 12.73 10.55 17.09
C ASN A 6 13.88 11.24 16.36
N LEU A 7 14.19 10.75 15.16
CA LEU A 7 15.19 11.34 14.28
C LEU A 7 14.49 12.18 13.21
N PRO A 8 15.04 13.36 12.84
CA PRO A 8 14.52 14.11 11.71
C PRO A 8 14.73 13.32 10.41
N LEU A 9 13.84 13.54 9.44
CA LEU A 9 14.01 13.00 8.10
C LEU A 9 15.15 13.72 7.38
N VAL A 10 15.98 12.94 6.69
CA VAL A 10 16.99 13.40 5.76
C VAL A 10 16.41 13.15 4.37
N ALA A 11 15.86 14.19 3.74
CA ALA A 11 15.11 14.07 2.48
C ALA A 11 15.78 13.20 1.40
N PRO A 12 17.07 13.41 1.03
CA PRO A 12 17.72 12.60 -0.01
C PRO A 12 18.03 11.15 0.42
N GLN A 13 17.70 10.76 1.65
CA GLN A 13 17.86 9.41 2.19
C GLN A 13 16.53 8.85 2.71
N SER A 14 15.41 9.50 2.39
CA SER A 14 14.08 9.13 2.84
C SER A 14 13.22 8.69 1.67
N ALA A 15 12.28 7.78 1.93
CA ALA A 15 11.17 7.50 1.04
C ALA A 15 9.87 7.36 1.84
N LEU A 16 8.76 7.77 1.22
CA LEU A 16 7.40 7.45 1.65
C LEU A 16 6.96 6.16 0.96
N LEU A 17 6.56 5.17 1.75
CA LEU A 17 6.07 3.89 1.28
C LEU A 17 4.59 3.72 1.65
N PHE A 18 3.73 3.74 0.63
CA PHE A 18 2.33 3.38 0.76
C PHE A 18 2.14 1.86 0.65
N ILE A 19 1.59 1.25 1.70
CA ILE A 19 1.32 -0.19 1.74
C ILE A 19 -0.13 -0.47 1.37
N ASP A 20 -0.34 -1.12 0.23
CA ASP A 20 -1.58 -1.80 -0.18
C ASP A 20 -2.87 -0.97 -0.09
N VAL A 21 -2.75 0.34 -0.31
CA VAL A 21 -3.91 1.26 -0.45
C VAL A 21 -4.46 1.16 -1.87
N GLN A 22 -4.97 -0.03 -2.19
CA GLN A 22 -5.43 -0.42 -3.52
C GLN A 22 -6.94 -0.62 -3.54
N ASN A 23 -7.52 -0.65 -4.74
CA ASN A 23 -8.97 -0.78 -4.93
C ASN A 23 -9.56 -2.00 -4.21
N PHE A 24 -8.83 -3.12 -4.18
CA PHE A 24 -9.25 -4.36 -3.51
C PHE A 24 -9.77 -4.13 -2.08
N SER A 25 -9.02 -3.38 -1.26
CA SER A 25 -9.27 -3.21 0.18
C SER A 25 -9.67 -1.79 0.59
N ALA A 26 -9.43 -0.79 -0.27
CA ALA A 26 -9.69 0.61 0.04
C ALA A 26 -10.86 1.23 -0.75
N HIS A 27 -11.43 0.50 -1.72
CA HIS A 27 -12.61 0.93 -2.47
C HIS A 27 -13.84 0.11 -2.07
N ARG A 28 -15.01 0.75 -1.96
CA ARG A 28 -16.29 0.07 -1.59
C ARG A 28 -16.73 -1.01 -2.58
N GLN A 29 -16.23 -0.93 -3.82
CA GLN A 29 -16.46 -1.92 -4.87
C GLN A 29 -15.28 -2.90 -5.04
N GLY A 30 -14.28 -2.82 -4.16
CA GLY A 30 -13.15 -3.76 -4.13
C GLY A 30 -13.61 -5.18 -3.85
N ALA A 31 -12.88 -6.15 -4.41
CA ALA A 31 -13.24 -7.56 -4.30
C ALA A 31 -13.26 -8.11 -2.86
N GLU A 32 -12.58 -7.46 -1.90
CA GLU A 32 -12.69 -7.78 -0.46
C GLU A 32 -14.14 -7.71 0.03
N PHE A 33 -14.93 -6.78 -0.50
CA PHE A 33 -16.29 -6.51 -0.06
C PHE A 33 -17.36 -7.04 -1.02
N ALA A 34 -16.97 -7.58 -2.18
CA ALA A 34 -17.89 -7.94 -3.27
C ALA A 34 -18.89 -9.06 -2.90
N SER A 35 -18.61 -9.85 -1.87
CA SER A 35 -19.51 -10.90 -1.38
C SER A 35 -20.61 -10.37 -0.43
N LEU A 36 -20.52 -9.12 0.01
CA LEU A 36 -21.44 -8.51 0.97
C LEU A 36 -22.52 -7.70 0.24
N SER A 37 -23.74 -7.71 0.78
CA SER A 37 -24.73 -6.70 0.39
C SER A 37 -24.28 -5.32 0.85
N GLN A 38 -24.79 -4.27 0.22
CA GLN A 38 -24.50 -2.89 0.62
C GLN A 38 -24.81 -2.64 2.11
N GLU A 39 -25.93 -3.19 2.61
CA GLU A 39 -26.32 -3.08 4.01
C GLU A 39 -25.34 -3.81 4.94
N ALA A 40 -24.95 -5.05 4.61
CA ALA A 40 -24.00 -5.82 5.42
C ALA A 40 -22.59 -5.19 5.42
N CYS A 41 -22.18 -4.64 4.27
CA CYS A 41 -20.94 -3.89 4.14
C CYS A 41 -20.96 -2.64 5.02
N GLU A 42 -22.04 -1.86 5.01
CA GLU A 42 -22.15 -0.67 5.85
C GLU A 42 -22.20 -1.03 7.34
N GLN A 43 -22.90 -2.09 7.73
CA GLN A 43 -22.96 -2.54 9.13
C GLN A 43 -21.60 -3.01 9.66
N THR A 44 -20.79 -3.66 8.82
CA THR A 44 -19.51 -4.26 9.24
C THR A 44 -18.32 -3.31 9.03
N TYR A 45 -18.30 -2.59 7.90
CA TYR A 45 -17.18 -1.77 7.42
C TYR A 45 -17.53 -0.29 7.28
N GLY A 46 -18.73 0.15 7.65
CA GLY A 46 -19.13 1.56 7.57
C GLY A 46 -18.19 2.49 8.35
N TRP A 47 -17.79 2.10 9.57
CA TRP A 47 -16.79 2.84 10.34
C TRP A 47 -15.43 2.87 9.64
N TYR A 48 -14.99 1.75 9.06
CA TYR A 48 -13.74 1.64 8.33
C TYR A 48 -13.69 2.61 7.15
N PHE A 49 -14.72 2.60 6.30
CA PHE A 49 -14.81 3.53 5.18
C PHE A 49 -14.96 4.98 5.63
N ALA A 50 -15.74 5.25 6.68
CA ALA A 50 -15.83 6.59 7.25
C ALA A 50 -14.47 7.11 7.72
N GLN A 51 -13.63 6.27 8.34
CA GLN A 51 -12.27 6.65 8.71
C GLN A 51 -11.35 6.83 7.50
N LEU A 52 -11.44 5.93 6.51
CA LEU A 52 -10.68 6.05 5.27
C LEU A 52 -10.93 7.39 4.58
N GLU A 53 -12.21 7.71 4.36
CA GLU A 53 -12.67 8.87 3.61
C GLU A 53 -12.43 10.18 4.37
N SER A 54 -12.74 10.23 5.67
CA SER A 54 -12.70 11.49 6.44
C SER A 54 -11.33 11.83 7.02
N ARG A 55 -10.44 10.84 7.21
CA ARG A 55 -9.20 11.05 7.97
C ARG A 55 -7.97 10.40 7.34
N VAL A 56 -8.04 9.12 6.98
CA VAL A 56 -6.82 8.38 6.58
C VAL A 56 -6.33 8.84 5.21
N ILE A 57 -7.17 8.80 4.17
CA ILE A 57 -6.79 9.19 2.81
C ILE A 57 -6.41 10.68 2.74
N PRO A 58 -7.14 11.63 3.36
CA PRO A 58 -6.71 13.03 3.40
C PRO A 58 -5.31 13.22 4.01
N ASN A 59 -4.98 12.50 5.08
CA ASN A 59 -3.63 12.58 5.68
C ASN A 59 -2.56 11.94 4.78
N MET A 60 -2.89 10.84 4.09
CA MET A 60 -2.00 10.25 3.08
C MET A 60 -1.70 11.25 1.95
N GLN A 61 -2.70 12.01 1.48
CA GLN A 61 -2.52 13.05 0.47
C GLN A 61 -1.62 14.21 0.96
N VAL A 62 -1.73 14.60 2.24
CA VAL A 62 -0.83 15.58 2.86
C VAL A 62 0.61 15.07 2.87
N LEU A 63 0.84 13.83 3.31
CA LEU A 63 2.16 13.21 3.31
C LEU A 63 2.74 13.09 1.89
N GLN A 64 1.94 12.62 0.94
CA GLN A 64 2.31 12.44 -0.46
C GLN A 64 2.72 13.78 -1.08
N THR A 65 1.90 14.82 -0.90
CA THR A 65 2.18 16.17 -1.42
C THR A 65 3.46 16.74 -0.82
N ALA A 66 3.65 16.62 0.50
CA ALA A 66 4.84 17.12 1.17
C ALA A 66 6.11 16.38 0.71
N CYS A 67 6.05 15.06 0.53
CA CYS A 67 7.19 14.27 0.05
C CYS A 67 7.56 14.64 -1.39
N ARG A 68 6.57 14.73 -2.29
CA ARG A 68 6.79 15.19 -3.68
C ARG A 68 7.45 16.56 -3.73
N GLN A 69 6.95 17.53 -2.94
CA GLN A 69 7.53 18.88 -2.88
C GLN A 69 8.95 18.92 -2.31
N ALA A 70 9.27 18.00 -1.41
CA ALA A 70 10.59 17.89 -0.79
C ALA A 70 11.59 17.05 -1.62
N GLY A 71 11.18 16.48 -2.76
CA GLY A 71 11.99 15.54 -3.54
C GLY A 71 12.27 14.22 -2.81
N ILE A 72 11.37 13.82 -1.90
CA ILE A 72 11.40 12.52 -1.22
C ILE A 72 10.66 11.52 -2.11
N GLU A 73 11.27 10.37 -2.36
CA GLU A 73 10.70 9.28 -3.16
C GLU A 73 9.33 8.85 -2.62
N VAL A 74 8.35 8.68 -3.51
CA VAL A 74 7.03 8.14 -3.18
C VAL A 74 6.87 6.78 -3.86
N ILE A 75 6.74 5.74 -3.06
CA ILE A 75 6.74 4.33 -3.48
C ILE A 75 5.46 3.68 -2.99
N TYR A 76 4.93 2.74 -3.77
CA TYR A 76 3.70 2.01 -3.45
C TYR A 76 3.95 0.52 -3.48
N THR A 77 3.20 -0.21 -2.66
CA THR A 77 3.02 -1.64 -2.79
C THR A 77 1.57 -1.94 -3.07
N THR A 78 1.33 -3.00 -3.82
CA THR A 78 0.01 -3.59 -3.99
C THR A 78 0.12 -5.10 -3.91
N ILE A 79 -0.91 -5.78 -3.45
CA ILE A 79 -1.06 -7.20 -3.71
C ILE A 79 -1.57 -7.38 -5.14
N GLU A 80 -0.77 -8.06 -5.95
CA GLU A 80 -1.13 -8.49 -7.30
C GLU A 80 -0.31 -9.73 -7.66
N SER A 81 -0.96 -10.75 -8.18
CA SER A 81 -0.30 -11.98 -8.60
C SER A 81 0.48 -11.76 -9.91
N LEU A 82 1.62 -12.45 -10.05
CA LEU A 82 2.39 -12.50 -11.29
C LEU A 82 1.69 -13.36 -12.35
N THR A 83 0.79 -14.24 -11.93
CA THR A 83 0.03 -15.17 -12.77
C THR A 83 -1.47 -14.92 -12.65
N LEU A 84 -2.24 -15.25 -13.69
CA LEU A 84 -3.70 -15.05 -13.69
C LEU A 84 -4.43 -15.97 -12.71
N ASP A 85 -3.85 -17.14 -12.40
CA ASP A 85 -4.39 -18.14 -11.46
C ASP A 85 -3.82 -17.99 -10.04
N GLY A 86 -2.89 -17.06 -9.84
CA GLY A 86 -2.29 -16.78 -8.54
C GLY A 86 -1.47 -17.93 -7.97
N ARG A 87 -0.88 -18.80 -8.80
CA ARG A 87 -0.06 -19.93 -8.33
C ARG A 87 1.24 -19.49 -7.64
N ASP A 88 1.68 -18.27 -7.92
CA ASP A 88 2.86 -17.61 -7.35
C ASP A 88 2.63 -17.02 -5.95
N ARG A 89 1.37 -16.97 -5.48
CA ARG A 89 1.02 -16.48 -4.14
C ARG A 89 1.68 -17.28 -3.02
N SER A 90 1.92 -16.60 -1.91
CA SER A 90 2.34 -17.21 -0.64
C SER A 90 1.35 -18.29 -0.16
N LEU A 91 1.80 -19.17 0.72
CA LEU A 91 0.95 -20.20 1.30
C LEU A 91 -0.23 -19.60 2.07
N ASP A 92 0.00 -18.54 2.83
CA ASP A 92 -1.04 -17.86 3.60
C ASP A 92 -2.17 -17.32 2.69
N TYR A 93 -1.81 -16.62 1.61
CA TYR A 93 -2.78 -16.10 0.64
C TYR A 93 -3.53 -17.21 -0.12
N LYS A 94 -2.92 -18.39 -0.28
CA LYS A 94 -3.61 -19.56 -0.83
C LYS A 94 -4.63 -20.13 0.16
N ILE A 95 -4.28 -20.17 1.45
CA ILE A 95 -5.17 -20.68 2.52
C ILE A 95 -6.37 -19.75 2.71
N THR A 96 -6.15 -18.44 2.74
CA THR A 96 -7.22 -17.45 2.92
C THR A 96 -8.05 -17.21 1.67
N GLY A 97 -7.60 -17.71 0.52
CA GLY A 97 -8.23 -17.45 -0.78
C GLY A 97 -7.93 -16.05 -1.34
N PHE A 98 -7.11 -15.25 -0.65
CA PHE A 98 -6.76 -13.89 -1.02
C PHE A 98 -6.08 -13.82 -2.39
N HIS A 99 -6.80 -13.34 -3.41
CA HIS A 99 -6.33 -13.34 -4.80
C HIS A 99 -6.68 -12.05 -5.53
N VAL A 100 -5.64 -11.33 -5.94
CA VAL A 100 -5.74 -10.27 -6.95
C VAL A 100 -4.99 -10.75 -8.19
N ALA A 101 -5.72 -10.92 -9.30
CA ALA A 101 -5.16 -11.40 -10.56
C ALA A 101 -4.34 -10.29 -11.26
N LYS A 102 -3.34 -10.69 -12.04
CA LYS A 102 -2.51 -9.76 -12.82
C LYS A 102 -3.34 -8.84 -13.72
N GLY A 103 -3.11 -7.54 -13.62
CA GLY A 103 -3.78 -6.49 -14.38
C GLY A 103 -5.20 -6.16 -13.92
N ALA A 104 -5.68 -6.79 -12.83
CA ALA A 104 -7.00 -6.53 -12.29
C ALA A 104 -7.12 -5.09 -11.77
N TRP A 105 -8.33 -4.53 -11.84
CA TRP A 105 -8.61 -3.21 -11.27
C TRP A 105 -8.35 -3.17 -9.75
N ASP A 106 -8.65 -4.27 -9.06
CA ASP A 106 -8.35 -4.48 -7.64
C ASP A 106 -6.87 -4.30 -7.28
N GLY A 107 -5.96 -4.57 -8.21
CA GLY A 107 -4.50 -4.42 -8.05
C GLY A 107 -3.98 -3.00 -8.15
N ARG A 108 -4.83 -2.03 -8.50
CA ARG A 108 -4.44 -0.63 -8.69
C ARG A 108 -4.55 0.14 -7.38
N VAL A 109 -3.56 0.98 -7.11
CA VAL A 109 -3.66 2.03 -6.08
C VAL A 109 -4.90 2.88 -6.33
N ILE A 110 -5.59 3.29 -5.27
CA ILE A 110 -6.81 4.10 -5.41
C ILE A 110 -6.52 5.45 -6.07
N ASP A 111 -7.49 5.98 -6.81
CA ASP A 111 -7.33 7.22 -7.60
C ASP A 111 -6.92 8.42 -6.73
N GLN A 112 -7.38 8.48 -5.47
CA GLN A 112 -7.14 9.59 -4.54
C GLN A 112 -5.66 9.80 -4.20
N ILE A 113 -4.84 8.76 -4.33
CA ILE A 113 -3.39 8.81 -4.11
C ILE A 113 -2.63 8.13 -5.26
N ALA A 114 -3.19 8.19 -6.48
CA ALA A 114 -2.61 7.54 -7.64
C ALA A 114 -1.11 7.89 -7.81
N PRO A 115 -0.27 6.90 -8.17
CA PRO A 115 1.11 7.13 -8.55
C PRO A 115 1.21 8.14 -9.70
N GLN A 116 2.25 8.97 -9.67
CA GLN A 116 2.52 9.99 -10.70
C GLN A 116 3.87 9.78 -11.36
N GLY A 117 3.96 10.01 -12.67
CA GLY A 117 5.23 9.98 -13.39
C GLY A 117 5.93 8.62 -13.31
N ASP A 118 7.13 8.61 -12.75
CA ASP A 118 8.01 7.46 -12.54
C ASP A 118 7.96 6.87 -11.12
N GLU A 119 6.98 7.28 -10.31
CA GLU A 119 6.78 6.73 -8.97
C GLU A 119 6.64 5.19 -9.00
N ILE A 120 7.37 4.53 -8.10
CA ILE A 120 7.57 3.09 -8.14
C ILE A 120 6.37 2.37 -7.52
N VAL A 121 5.83 1.38 -8.22
CA VAL A 121 4.79 0.47 -7.71
C VAL A 121 5.32 -0.97 -7.71
N LEU A 122 5.36 -1.58 -6.53
CA LEU A 122 5.84 -2.96 -6.34
C LEU A 122 4.67 -3.89 -6.01
N ALA A 123 4.24 -4.66 -7.01
CA ALA A 123 3.32 -5.77 -6.81
C ALA A 123 4.00 -6.86 -5.95
N LYS A 124 3.30 -7.30 -4.90
CA LYS A 124 3.76 -8.34 -3.97
C LYS A 124 2.74 -9.47 -3.88
N THR A 125 3.23 -10.66 -3.55
CA THR A 125 2.43 -11.90 -3.54
C THR A 125 2.38 -12.55 -2.15
N SER A 126 2.81 -11.78 -1.15
CA SER A 126 2.78 -12.09 0.29
C SER A 126 2.54 -10.81 1.11
N SER A 127 2.42 -10.93 2.43
CA SER A 127 2.29 -9.77 3.32
C SER A 127 3.55 -8.90 3.30
N SER A 128 4.74 -9.52 3.36
CA SER A 128 6.01 -8.78 3.39
C SER A 128 6.49 -8.38 2.00
N VAL A 129 6.50 -7.07 1.72
CA VAL A 129 7.11 -6.50 0.52
C VAL A 129 8.60 -6.83 0.40
N PHE A 130 9.33 -6.91 1.52
CA PHE A 130 10.76 -7.21 1.52
C PHE A 130 11.10 -8.66 1.13
N ILE A 131 10.14 -9.57 1.28
CA ILE A 131 10.34 -10.99 0.97
C ILE A 131 9.89 -11.33 -0.46
N SER A 132 8.81 -10.74 -0.94
CA SER A 132 8.22 -11.09 -2.24
C SER A 132 8.49 -10.09 -3.36
N THR A 133 9.34 -9.10 -3.12
CA THR A 133 9.77 -8.12 -4.14
C THR A 133 11.27 -7.84 -4.06
N ASN A 134 11.77 -7.02 -4.99
CA ASN A 134 13.16 -6.53 -4.99
C ASN A 134 13.33 -5.19 -4.26
N ILE A 135 12.41 -4.80 -3.37
CA ILE A 135 12.43 -3.48 -2.71
C ILE A 135 13.75 -3.16 -1.99
N ASP A 136 14.38 -4.13 -1.31
CA ASP A 136 15.66 -3.88 -0.61
C ASP A 136 16.77 -3.44 -1.57
N TYR A 137 16.86 -4.09 -2.73
CA TYR A 137 17.80 -3.72 -3.79
C TYR A 137 17.51 -2.31 -4.32
N VAL A 138 16.25 -1.99 -4.58
CA VAL A 138 15.81 -0.68 -5.09
C VAL A 138 16.12 0.43 -4.08
N LEU A 139 15.72 0.27 -2.82
CA LEU A 139 15.94 1.26 -1.76
C LEU A 139 17.43 1.53 -1.54
N ARG A 140 18.28 0.50 -1.59
CA ARG A 140 19.74 0.66 -1.50
C ARG A 140 20.31 1.46 -2.66
N ASN A 141 19.85 1.21 -3.88
CA ASN A 141 20.30 1.96 -5.06
C ASN A 141 19.85 3.41 -5.05
N LEU A 142 18.68 3.71 -4.47
CA LEU A 142 18.18 5.07 -4.24
C LEU A 142 18.86 5.75 -3.04
N GLY A 143 19.69 5.03 -2.26
CA GLY A 143 20.34 5.58 -1.07
C GLY A 143 19.40 5.80 0.12
N VAL A 144 18.21 5.18 0.11
CA VAL A 144 17.21 5.30 1.18
C VAL A 144 17.67 4.58 2.43
N LYS A 145 17.58 5.29 3.57
CA LYS A 145 17.91 4.81 4.92
C LYS A 145 16.76 5.02 5.91
N GLN A 146 15.77 5.83 5.54
CA GLN A 146 14.61 6.15 6.35
C GLN A 146 13.34 5.87 5.54
N LEU A 147 12.43 5.09 6.10
CA LEU A 147 11.11 4.84 5.50
C LEU A 147 10.04 5.49 6.37
N VAL A 148 9.20 6.30 5.73
CA VAL A 148 7.91 6.72 6.27
C VAL A 148 6.87 5.74 5.74
N ILE A 149 6.18 5.01 6.61
CA ILE A 149 5.23 3.97 6.21
C ILE A 149 3.81 4.46 6.50
N SER A 150 2.93 4.33 5.52
CA SER A 150 1.49 4.56 5.65
C SER A 150 0.76 3.53 4.81
N GLY A 151 -0.40 3.03 5.21
CA GLY A 151 -1.09 2.04 4.39
C GLY A 151 -2.09 1.20 5.16
N LEU A 152 -2.38 0.03 4.59
CA LEU A 152 -3.36 -0.94 5.05
C LEU A 152 -2.79 -2.37 4.94
N ILE A 153 -3.14 -3.32 5.82
CA ILE A 153 -3.72 -3.12 7.15
C ILE A 153 -2.61 -3.08 8.20
N THR A 154 -2.85 -2.39 9.31
CA THR A 154 -1.81 -2.03 10.28
C THR A 154 -1.14 -3.22 10.98
N ASP A 155 -1.86 -4.33 11.14
CA ASP A 155 -1.49 -5.48 11.96
C ASP A 155 -1.02 -6.71 11.17
N GLN A 156 -0.82 -6.58 9.84
CA GLN A 156 -0.37 -7.67 8.95
C GLN A 156 0.93 -7.35 8.19
#